data_AF-A0A3S4C5H0-F1
#
_entry.id   AF-A0A3S4C5H0-F1
#
_cell.length_a   1.000
_cell.length_b   1.000
_cell.length_c   1.000
_cell.angle_alpha   90.00
_cell.angle_beta   90.00
_cell.angle_gamma   90.00
#
_symmetry.space_group_name_H-M   'P 1'
#
loop_
_entity.id
_entity.type
_entity.pdbx_description
1 polymer ?
#
loop_
_entity_poly.entity_id
_entity_poly.type
_entity_poly.pdbx_seq_one_letter_code
_entity_poly.pdbx_strand_id
1 'polypeptide(L)'
;MAAARAGEQPFQEGQAFLDGQFDIVDWYPYFQSCVRYFLKHAQYNGPVQFLAAFINIQLPFQKAQAEFLLSHTPSPAAVAAAAAAGLAPPPAAPPPPPPAALGGGGVGVGVPLTYSTATTTTLQPYIRRLVATGFDFPGVLHSFFGDDWERGVRPLCELERRNYMFAAKSGSWLEVKRAYDGAGADEAVPFLRPLRNVSEAEIVAAEAAWRC
;
A
#
# COMPACT_ATOMS: atom_id res chain seq x y z
N MET A 1 45.10 22.90 -21.87
CA MET A 1 43.66 22.69 -22.15
C MET A 1 43.12 21.74 -21.10
N ALA A 2 42.38 22.26 -20.13
CA ALA A 2 41.79 21.48 -19.05
C ALA A 2 40.37 21.05 -19.47
N ALA A 3 40.10 19.74 -19.45
CA ALA A 3 38.77 19.21 -19.69
C ALA A 3 37.95 19.29 -18.40
N ALA A 4 36.84 20.01 -18.45
CA ALA A 4 35.88 20.11 -17.35
C ALA A 4 35.22 18.74 -17.11
N ARG A 5 35.30 18.25 -15.87
CA ARG A 5 34.51 17.10 -15.41
C ARG A 5 33.05 17.51 -15.30
N ALA A 6 32.18 16.77 -15.99
CA ALA A 6 30.74 16.86 -15.86
C ALA A 6 30.34 16.56 -14.40
N GLY A 7 29.52 17.44 -13.84
CA GLY A 7 29.15 17.47 -12.44
C GLY A 7 28.37 16.23 -12.00
N GLU A 8 28.89 15.60 -10.94
CA GLU A 8 28.08 14.86 -9.98
C GLU A 8 27.05 15.84 -9.39
N GLN A 9 25.76 15.59 -9.57
CA GLN A 9 24.73 16.19 -8.73
C GLN A 9 24.31 15.14 -7.69
N PRO A 10 24.90 15.13 -6.48
CA PRO A 10 24.43 14.27 -5.42
C PRO A 10 23.30 14.98 -4.67
N PHE A 11 22.14 14.34 -4.59
CA PHE A 11 21.41 14.12 -3.34
C PHE A 11 20.91 15.32 -2.48
N GLN A 12 21.10 16.58 -2.88
CA GLN A 12 20.75 17.73 -2.01
C GLN A 12 19.26 17.79 -1.62
N GLU A 13 18.35 17.27 -2.44
CA GLU A 13 16.91 17.30 -2.12
C GLU A 13 16.53 16.40 -0.93
N GLY A 14 17.23 15.27 -0.72
CA GLY A 14 16.94 14.33 0.37
C GLY A 14 17.40 14.80 1.76
N GLN A 15 18.29 15.79 1.83
CA GLN A 15 18.66 16.46 3.08
C GLN A 15 17.63 17.52 3.48
N ALA A 16 17.02 18.20 2.52
CA ALA A 16 16.03 19.26 2.77
C ALA A 16 14.78 18.79 3.54
N PHE A 17 14.37 17.53 3.37
CA PHE A 17 13.24 16.95 4.11
C PHE A 17 13.48 16.92 5.63
N LEU A 18 14.74 16.85 6.06
CA LEU A 18 15.14 16.67 7.47
C LEU A 18 15.70 17.94 8.10
N ASP A 19 16.24 18.86 7.30
CA ASP A 19 16.91 20.09 7.77
C ASP A 19 15.92 21.24 8.10
N GLY A 20 14.63 20.94 8.28
CA GLY A 20 13.62 21.91 8.74
C GLY A 20 13.10 22.89 7.67
N GLN A 21 13.55 22.79 6.42
CA GLN A 21 13.12 23.62 5.30
C GLN A 21 12.10 22.92 4.38
N PHE A 22 11.47 21.84 4.86
CA PHE A 22 10.48 21.10 4.08
C PHE A 22 9.12 21.80 4.10
N ASP A 23 8.75 22.41 2.97
CA ASP A 23 7.42 22.99 2.80
C ASP A 23 6.39 21.90 2.46
N ILE A 24 5.65 21.47 3.48
CA ILE A 24 4.58 20.48 3.37
C ILE A 24 3.48 20.94 2.40
N VAL A 25 3.19 22.24 2.35
CA VAL A 25 2.10 22.80 1.54
C VAL A 25 2.48 22.75 0.06
N ASP A 26 3.73 23.08 -0.28
CA ASP A 26 4.24 22.99 -1.65
C ASP A 26 4.41 21.54 -2.11
N TRP A 27 4.75 20.63 -1.19
CA TRP A 27 4.95 19.21 -1.49
C TRP A 27 3.64 18.43 -1.69
N TYR A 28 2.61 18.73 -0.89
CA TYR A 28 1.38 17.96 -0.82
C TYR A 28 0.68 17.72 -2.18
N PRO A 29 0.61 18.69 -3.11
CA PRO A 29 0.05 18.47 -4.44
C PRO A 29 0.73 17.34 -5.23
N TYR A 30 2.06 17.24 -5.15
CA TYR A 30 2.82 16.18 -5.82
C TYR A 30 2.56 14.82 -5.19
N PHE A 31 2.53 14.75 -3.86
CA PHE A 31 2.15 13.54 -3.14
C PHE A 31 0.73 13.09 -3.50
N GLN A 32 -0.23 14.03 -3.54
CA GLN A 32 -1.61 13.73 -3.91
C GLN A 32 -1.73 13.26 -5.36
N SER A 33 -0.92 13.80 -6.28
CA SER A 33 -0.82 13.31 -7.66
C SER A 33 -0.38 11.84 -7.70
N CYS A 34 0.66 11.49 -6.92
CA CYS A 34 1.15 10.12 -6.80
C CYS A 34 0.08 9.16 -6.26
N VAL A 35 -0.64 9.56 -5.20
CA VAL A 35 -1.74 8.77 -4.64
C VAL A 35 -2.83 8.53 -5.69
N ARG A 36 -3.21 9.59 -6.42
CA ARG A 36 -4.24 9.51 -7.46
C ARG A 36 -3.81 8.59 -8.60
N TYR A 37 -2.57 8.69 -9.07
CA TYR A 37 -2.03 7.83 -10.12
C TYR A 37 -2.01 6.37 -9.68
N PHE A 38 -1.53 6.10 -8.45
CA PHE A 38 -1.48 4.75 -7.90
C PHE A 38 -2.87 4.09 -7.88
N LEU A 39 -3.88 4.83 -7.40
CA LEU A 39 -5.26 4.36 -7.30
C LEU A 39 -5.99 4.28 -8.64
N LYS A 40 -5.69 5.12 -9.63
CA LYS A 40 -6.43 5.12 -10.89
C LYS A 40 -5.78 4.27 -11.98
N HIS A 41 -4.46 4.12 -11.95
CA HIS A 41 -3.70 3.56 -13.05
C HIS A 41 -2.77 2.44 -12.58
N ALA A 42 -1.86 2.71 -11.64
CA ALA A 42 -0.78 1.77 -11.31
C ALA A 42 -1.31 0.43 -10.79
N GLN A 43 -2.32 0.45 -9.92
CA GLN A 43 -2.86 -0.79 -9.35
C GLN A 43 -3.47 -1.75 -10.40
N TYR A 44 -3.83 -1.26 -11.58
CA TYR A 44 -4.37 -2.08 -12.68
C TYR A 44 -3.30 -2.49 -13.71
N ASN A 45 -2.05 -2.06 -13.52
CA ASN A 45 -0.95 -2.34 -14.43
C ASN A 45 -0.36 -3.73 -14.13
N GLY A 46 -0.20 -4.57 -15.16
CA GLY A 46 0.27 -5.95 -15.04
C GLY A 46 1.63 -6.08 -14.31
N PRO A 47 2.70 -5.41 -14.76
CA PRO A 47 3.96 -5.30 -14.04
C PRO A 47 3.85 -4.92 -12.55
N VAL A 48 2.99 -3.95 -12.21
CA VAL A 48 2.77 -3.52 -10.82
C VAL A 48 2.08 -4.62 -10.01
N GLN A 49 1.07 -5.28 -10.57
CA GLN A 49 0.40 -6.43 -9.95
C GLN A 49 1.34 -7.60 -9.73
N PHE A 50 2.16 -7.94 -10.74
CA PHE A 50 3.18 -8.97 -10.62
C PHE A 50 4.16 -8.65 -9.50
N LEU A 51 4.68 -7.42 -9.45
CA LEU A 51 5.62 -7.03 -8.41
C LEU A 51 4.95 -7.04 -7.02
N ALA A 52 3.73 -6.53 -6.91
CA ALA A 52 2.96 -6.52 -5.66
C ALA A 52 2.74 -7.94 -5.12
N ALA A 53 2.34 -8.88 -5.99
CA ALA A 53 2.23 -10.30 -5.64
C ALA A 53 3.60 -10.89 -5.25
N PHE A 54 4.66 -10.57 -5.98
CA PHE A 54 6.01 -11.07 -5.71
C PHE A 54 6.56 -10.61 -4.36
N ILE A 55 6.29 -9.36 -3.96
CA ILE A 55 6.70 -8.81 -2.65
C ILE A 55 5.64 -9.02 -1.56
N ASN A 56 4.62 -9.84 -1.82
CA ASN A 56 3.52 -10.19 -0.92
C ASN A 56 2.81 -8.98 -0.31
N ILE A 57 2.34 -8.06 -1.16
CA ILE A 57 1.49 -6.93 -0.77
C ILE A 57 0.27 -6.85 -1.69
N GLN A 58 -0.90 -6.68 -1.12
CA GLN A 58 -2.13 -6.51 -1.87
C GLN A 58 -2.30 -5.05 -2.27
N LEU A 59 -2.75 -4.84 -3.50
CA LEU A 59 -3.13 -3.54 -4.01
C LEU A 59 -4.52 -3.15 -3.49
N PRO A 60 -4.87 -1.85 -3.50
CA PRO A 60 -6.13 -1.38 -2.90
C PRO A 60 -7.37 -2.05 -3.50
N PHE A 61 -7.41 -2.29 -4.81
CA PHE A 61 -8.53 -3.00 -5.45
C PHE A 61 -8.66 -4.45 -4.97
N GLN A 62 -7.54 -5.12 -4.65
CA GLN A 62 -7.54 -6.50 -4.16
C GLN A 62 -8.08 -6.55 -2.72
N LYS A 63 -7.70 -5.58 -1.89
CA LYS A 63 -8.23 -5.42 -0.53
C LYS A 63 -9.74 -5.18 -0.55
N ALA A 64 -10.21 -4.25 -1.38
CA ALA A 64 -11.64 -3.97 -1.55
C ALA A 64 -12.44 -5.20 -2.04
N GLN A 65 -11.86 -6.01 -2.95
CA GLN A 65 -12.48 -7.26 -3.39
C GLN A 65 -12.53 -8.31 -2.28
N ALA A 66 -11.47 -8.46 -1.49
CA ALA A 66 -11.44 -9.38 -0.36
C ALA A 66 -12.49 -8.98 0.71
N GLU A 67 -12.59 -7.70 1.05
CA GLU A 67 -13.61 -7.17 1.97
C GLU A 67 -15.04 -7.39 1.42
N PHE A 68 -15.23 -7.20 0.11
CA PHE A 68 -16.51 -7.48 -0.55
C PHE A 68 -16.87 -8.97 -0.44
N LEU A 69 -15.95 -9.89 -0.72
CA LEU A 69 -16.23 -11.33 -0.62
C LEU A 69 -16.51 -11.76 0.81
N LEU A 70 -15.75 -11.25 1.79
CA LEU A 70 -15.94 -11.55 3.22
C LEU A 70 -17.25 -10.98 3.78
N SER A 71 -17.74 -9.85 3.27
CA SER A 71 -19.04 -9.30 3.65
C SER A 71 -20.22 -10.03 2.99
N HIS A 72 -19.98 -10.74 1.88
CA HIS A 72 -21.01 -11.50 1.15
C HIS A 72 -20.97 -13.01 1.41
N THR A 73 -20.05 -13.52 2.21
CA THR A 73 -20.17 -14.89 2.72
C THR A 73 -21.41 -14.95 3.60
N PRO A 74 -22.46 -15.71 3.23
CA PRO A 74 -23.60 -15.87 4.11
C PRO A 74 -23.11 -16.51 5.39
N SER A 75 -23.34 -15.84 6.51
CA SER A 75 -23.03 -16.38 7.83
C SER A 75 -23.56 -17.82 7.91
N PRO A 76 -22.83 -18.79 8.50
CA PRO A 76 -23.33 -20.16 8.69
C PRO A 76 -24.70 -20.18 9.40
N ALA A 77 -25.01 -19.14 10.20
CA ALA A 77 -26.33 -18.94 10.79
C ALA A 77 -27.40 -18.49 9.77
N ALA A 78 -27.04 -17.71 8.74
CA ALA A 78 -27.93 -17.29 7.67
C ALA A 78 -28.24 -18.44 6.69
N VAL A 79 -27.26 -19.29 6.35
CA VAL A 79 -27.54 -20.53 5.58
C VAL A 79 -28.31 -21.56 6.41
N ALA A 80 -28.06 -21.68 7.72
CA ALA A 80 -28.87 -22.53 8.60
C ALA A 80 -30.30 -21.99 8.78
N ALA A 81 -30.47 -20.67 8.89
CA ALA A 81 -31.78 -20.03 8.96
C ALA A 81 -32.56 -20.13 7.63
N ALA A 82 -31.89 -20.03 6.48
CA ALA A 82 -32.51 -20.25 5.17
C ALA A 82 -32.90 -21.72 4.94
N ALA A 83 -32.11 -22.66 5.46
CA ALA A 83 -32.45 -24.09 5.48
C ALA A 83 -33.62 -24.39 6.42
N ALA A 84 -33.64 -23.78 7.61
CA ALA A 84 -34.75 -23.90 8.56
C ALA A 84 -36.04 -23.20 8.08
N ALA A 85 -35.92 -22.15 7.28
CA ALA A 85 -37.04 -21.45 6.63
C ALA A 85 -37.50 -22.11 5.32
N GLY A 86 -36.93 -23.25 4.91
CA GLY A 86 -37.39 -24.02 3.76
C GLY A 86 -37.14 -23.38 2.39
N LEU A 87 -36.24 -22.40 2.29
CA LEU A 87 -35.93 -21.67 1.05
C LEU A 87 -34.74 -22.27 0.25
N ALA A 88 -34.33 -23.50 0.55
CA ALA A 88 -33.30 -24.19 -0.22
C ALA A 88 -33.83 -24.55 -1.63
N PRO A 89 -33.05 -24.35 -2.71
CA PRO A 89 -33.49 -24.70 -4.05
C PRO A 89 -33.53 -26.23 -4.22
N PRO A 90 -34.63 -26.82 -4.74
CA PRO A 90 -34.62 -28.22 -5.18
C PRO A 90 -33.87 -28.36 -6.53
N PRO A 91 -33.31 -29.54 -6.84
CA PRO A 91 -32.67 -29.77 -8.13
C PRO A 91 -33.72 -29.93 -9.24
N ALA A 92 -33.59 -29.11 -10.29
CA ALA A 92 -34.08 -29.27 -11.66
C ALA A 92 -35.59 -29.46 -11.94
N ALA A 93 -36.26 -28.40 -12.44
CA ALA A 93 -37.36 -28.43 -13.43
C ALA A 93 -37.67 -26.99 -13.96
N PRO A 94 -38.21 -26.80 -15.19
CA PRO A 94 -38.18 -25.53 -15.94
C PRO A 94 -39.24 -24.49 -15.52
N PRO A 95 -39.14 -23.21 -15.94
CA PRO A 95 -39.91 -22.12 -15.33
C PRO A 95 -41.32 -21.94 -15.94
N PRO A 96 -42.35 -21.64 -15.12
CA PRO A 96 -43.58 -20.99 -15.58
C PRO A 96 -43.60 -19.46 -15.29
N PRO A 97 -44.45 -18.68 -16.00
CA PRO A 97 -44.36 -17.22 -16.13
C PRO A 97 -44.93 -16.44 -14.91
N PRO A 98 -44.68 -15.12 -14.79
CA PRO A 98 -45.03 -14.36 -13.60
C PRO A 98 -46.49 -13.86 -13.63
N PRO A 99 -47.11 -13.68 -12.45
CA PRO A 99 -48.07 -12.60 -12.29
C PRO A 99 -47.57 -11.57 -11.28
N ALA A 100 -47.84 -10.31 -11.64
CA ALA A 100 -47.62 -9.12 -10.85
C ALA A 100 -48.61 -8.99 -9.66
N ALA A 101 -48.27 -8.04 -8.78
CA ALA A 101 -49.09 -7.34 -7.76
C ALA A 101 -48.59 -7.60 -6.32
N LEU A 102 -47.88 -6.63 -5.74
CA LEU A 102 -48.41 -5.52 -4.91
C LEU A 102 -48.81 -5.95 -3.50
N GLY A 103 -48.10 -5.39 -2.52
CA GLY A 103 -48.68 -5.00 -1.24
C GLY A 103 -48.01 -5.61 -0.01
N GLY A 104 -47.58 -4.73 0.91
CA GLY A 104 -47.63 -5.06 2.33
C GLY A 104 -46.36 -4.81 3.14
N GLY A 105 -46.23 -3.56 3.62
CA GLY A 105 -45.74 -3.18 4.95
C GLY A 105 -44.67 -4.03 5.65
N GLY A 106 -43.43 -3.54 5.64
CA GLY A 106 -42.37 -3.97 6.55
C GLY A 106 -41.90 -2.79 7.42
N VAL A 107 -42.26 -2.82 8.69
CA VAL A 107 -41.83 -1.89 9.74
C VAL A 107 -40.32 -1.97 9.88
N GLY A 108 -39.65 -0.82 9.81
CA GLY A 108 -38.19 -0.70 9.80
C GLY A 108 -37.56 -1.23 11.09
N VAL A 109 -36.89 -2.38 10.98
CA VAL A 109 -35.91 -2.86 11.97
C VAL A 109 -34.63 -2.05 11.74
N GLY A 110 -34.14 -1.41 12.80
CA GLY A 110 -32.95 -0.56 12.78
C GLY A 110 -31.77 -1.26 12.13
N VAL A 111 -31.38 -0.77 10.95
CA VAL A 111 -30.10 -1.06 10.33
C VAL A 111 -29.05 -0.36 11.21
N PRO A 112 -28.12 -1.08 11.87
CA PRO A 112 -26.95 -0.40 12.38
C PRO A 112 -26.23 0.16 11.16
N LEU A 113 -26.13 1.48 11.09
CA LEU A 113 -25.19 2.17 10.21
C LEU A 113 -23.81 1.68 10.60
N THR A 114 -23.35 0.59 9.97
CA THR A 114 -21.94 0.27 9.92
C THR A 114 -21.34 1.38 9.07
N TYR A 115 -20.80 2.39 9.74
CA TYR A 115 -19.84 3.30 9.12
C TYR A 115 -18.75 2.40 8.56
N SER A 116 -18.82 2.17 7.25
CA SER A 116 -17.74 1.58 6.48
C SER A 116 -16.52 2.42 6.82
N THR A 117 -15.58 1.83 7.57
CA THR A 117 -14.35 2.52 7.95
C THR A 117 -13.65 2.83 6.64
N ALA A 118 -13.79 4.06 6.15
CA ALA A 118 -13.15 4.49 4.92
C ALA A 118 -11.66 4.20 5.05
N THR A 119 -11.20 3.15 4.38
CA THR A 119 -9.81 2.73 4.39
C THR A 119 -9.03 3.82 3.66
N THR A 120 -8.53 4.77 4.44
CA THR A 120 -7.67 5.83 3.90
C THR A 120 -6.43 5.12 3.37
N THR A 121 -6.35 4.96 2.04
CA THR A 121 -5.26 4.21 1.43
C THR A 121 -3.98 5.02 1.57
N THR A 122 -3.06 4.54 2.41
CA THR A 122 -1.73 5.14 2.57
C THR A 122 -0.76 4.50 1.59
N LEU A 123 0.18 5.29 1.05
CA LEU A 123 1.28 4.77 0.23
C LEU A 123 2.37 4.10 1.07
N GLN A 124 2.40 4.41 2.37
CA GLN A 124 3.40 3.95 3.33
C GLN A 124 3.67 2.43 3.32
N PRO A 125 2.67 1.53 3.36
CA PRO A 125 2.95 0.09 3.32
C PRO A 125 3.65 -0.34 2.02
N TYR A 126 3.32 0.28 0.88
CA TYR A 126 3.95 0.00 -0.40
C TYR A 126 5.39 0.51 -0.45
N ILE A 127 5.63 1.75 0.03
CA ILE A 127 6.97 2.33 0.12
C ILE A 127 7.86 1.47 1.01
N ARG A 128 7.38 1.11 2.22
CA ARG A 128 8.09 0.21 3.15
C ARG A 128 8.43 -1.12 2.50
N ARG A 129 7.49 -1.70 1.75
CA ARG A 129 7.69 -2.99 1.09
C ARG A 129 8.75 -2.90 0.00
N LEU A 130 8.68 -1.89 -0.85
CA LEU A 130 9.64 -1.66 -1.93
C LEU A 130 11.06 -1.44 -1.38
N VAL A 131 11.20 -0.65 -0.31
CA VAL A 131 12.49 -0.41 0.34
C VAL A 131 13.05 -1.69 0.96
N ALA A 132 12.26 -2.40 1.78
CA ALA A 132 12.72 -3.60 2.48
C ALA A 132 13.12 -4.74 1.53
N THR A 133 12.46 -4.84 0.38
CA THR A 133 12.77 -5.84 -0.67
C THR A 133 13.77 -5.35 -1.71
N GLY A 134 14.15 -4.07 -1.68
CA GLY A 134 15.12 -3.44 -2.58
C GLY A 134 14.63 -3.24 -4.03
N PHE A 135 13.34 -2.96 -4.20
CA PHE A 135 12.69 -2.58 -5.47
C PHE A 135 12.35 -1.07 -5.54
N ASP A 136 13.06 -0.25 -4.80
CA ASP A 136 12.87 1.20 -4.67
C ASP A 136 13.70 2.01 -5.68
N PHE A 137 13.95 1.48 -6.87
CA PHE A 137 14.68 2.16 -7.94
C PHE A 137 13.76 2.98 -8.86
N PRO A 138 14.27 4.01 -9.56
CA PRO A 138 13.47 4.99 -10.28
C PRO A 138 12.38 4.40 -11.19
N GLY A 139 12.69 3.36 -11.97
CA GLY A 139 11.73 2.74 -12.89
C GLY A 139 10.52 2.10 -12.19
N VAL A 140 10.71 1.48 -11.03
CA VAL A 140 9.60 0.91 -10.25
C VAL A 140 8.82 2.01 -9.54
N LEU A 141 9.50 3.00 -8.96
CA LEU A 141 8.83 4.13 -8.31
C LEU A 141 7.95 4.91 -9.29
N HIS A 142 8.46 5.16 -10.50
CA HIS A 142 7.67 5.75 -11.59
C HIS A 142 6.48 4.86 -11.98
N SER A 143 6.68 3.56 -12.10
CA SER A 143 5.60 2.62 -12.44
C SER A 143 4.48 2.60 -11.40
N PHE A 144 4.81 2.74 -10.12
CA PHE A 144 3.84 2.76 -9.02
C PHE A 144 3.18 4.14 -8.82
N PHE A 145 3.94 5.22 -8.94
CA PHE A 145 3.52 6.55 -8.46
C PHE A 145 3.39 7.61 -9.56
N GLY A 146 3.75 7.29 -10.81
CA GLY A 146 3.59 8.18 -11.96
C GLY A 146 4.72 9.21 -12.06
N ASP A 147 4.55 10.21 -12.92
CA ASP A 147 5.62 11.16 -13.28
C ASP A 147 6.07 12.05 -12.11
N ASP A 148 5.15 12.38 -11.19
CA ASP A 148 5.42 13.25 -10.04
C ASP A 148 6.15 12.53 -8.88
N TRP A 149 6.53 11.25 -9.04
CA TRP A 149 7.10 10.44 -7.96
C TRP A 149 8.36 11.07 -7.35
N GLU A 150 9.16 11.78 -8.15
CA GLU A 150 10.40 12.41 -7.69
C GLU A 150 10.16 13.51 -6.66
N ARG A 151 9.11 14.31 -6.83
CA ARG A 151 8.78 15.37 -5.88
C ARG A 151 7.84 14.85 -4.79
N GLY A 152 6.94 13.93 -5.15
CA GLY A 152 5.93 13.38 -4.24
C GLY A 152 6.46 12.29 -3.31
N VAL A 153 6.97 11.19 -3.85
CA VAL A 153 7.27 9.96 -3.06
C VAL A 153 8.75 9.82 -2.72
N ARG A 154 9.67 10.37 -3.50
CA ARG A 154 11.12 10.29 -3.23
C ARG A 154 11.48 10.65 -1.78
N PRO A 155 10.98 11.77 -1.19
CA PRO A 155 11.36 12.11 0.18
C PRO A 155 10.93 11.05 1.20
N LEU A 156 9.75 10.44 1.01
CA LEU A 156 9.26 9.35 1.86
C LEU A 156 10.08 8.07 1.67
N CYS A 157 10.46 7.77 0.44
CA CYS A 157 11.30 6.61 0.12
C CYS A 157 12.69 6.73 0.73
N GLU A 158 13.31 7.91 0.67
CA GLU A 158 14.62 8.18 1.28
C GLU A 158 14.56 8.13 2.80
N LEU A 159 13.51 8.69 3.41
CA LEU A 159 13.27 8.57 4.84
C LEU A 159 13.16 7.10 5.26
N GLU A 160 12.40 6.31 4.52
CA GLU A 160 12.21 4.90 4.80
C GLU A 160 13.48 4.07 4.58
N ARG A 161 14.32 4.41 3.58
CA ARG A 161 15.66 3.82 3.42
C ARG A 161 16.53 4.04 4.65
N ARG A 162 16.55 5.25 5.20
CA ARG A 162 17.30 5.55 6.43
C ARG A 162 16.75 4.75 7.61
N ASN A 163 15.43 4.74 7.79
CA ASN A 163 14.79 3.95 8.85
C ASN A 163 15.18 2.46 8.75
N TYR A 164 15.15 1.91 7.54
CA TYR A 164 15.52 0.52 7.30
C TYR A 164 17.01 0.27 7.56
N MET A 165 17.89 1.18 7.13
CA MET A 165 19.33 1.12 7.41
C MET A 165 19.59 1.02 8.91
N PHE A 166 18.93 1.85 9.68
CA PHE A 166 19.14 1.93 11.12
C PHE A 166 18.54 0.75 11.87
N ALA A 167 17.38 0.26 11.45
CA ALA A 167 16.83 -0.99 11.94
C ALA A 167 17.81 -2.15 11.66
N ALA A 168 18.31 -2.25 10.42
CA ALA A 168 19.25 -3.28 10.01
C ALA A 168 20.61 -3.21 10.73
N LYS A 169 21.06 -2.01 11.11
CA LYS A 169 22.32 -1.79 11.82
C LYS A 169 22.22 -2.09 13.31
N SER A 170 21.10 -1.76 13.94
CA SER A 170 20.95 -1.83 15.41
C SER A 170 20.27 -3.10 15.92
N GLY A 171 19.46 -3.76 15.08
CA GLY A 171 18.70 -4.94 15.46
C GLY A 171 19.20 -6.24 14.82
N SER A 172 18.72 -7.36 15.34
CA SER A 172 18.82 -8.66 14.68
C SER A 172 17.92 -8.74 13.45
N TRP A 173 18.25 -9.63 12.51
CA TRP A 173 17.42 -9.87 11.31
C TRP A 173 15.94 -10.12 11.64
N LEU A 174 15.66 -10.83 12.74
CA LEU A 174 14.30 -11.17 13.16
C LEU A 174 13.50 -9.95 13.66
N GLU A 175 14.15 -9.03 14.37
CA GLU A 175 13.52 -7.78 14.85
C GLU A 175 13.20 -6.84 13.69
N VAL A 176 14.14 -6.71 12.75
CA VAL A 176 13.94 -5.93 11.52
C VAL A 176 12.80 -6.52 10.70
N LYS A 177 12.78 -7.84 10.51
CA LYS A 177 11.70 -8.51 9.78
C LYS A 177 10.35 -8.24 10.45
N ARG A 178 10.26 -8.38 11.77
CA ARG A 178 9.03 -8.08 12.51
C ARG A 178 8.58 -6.62 12.35
N ALA A 179 9.51 -5.66 12.32
CA ALA A 179 9.19 -4.24 12.12
C ALA A 179 8.65 -3.92 10.71
N TYR A 180 8.91 -4.78 9.72
CA TYR A 180 8.47 -4.58 8.33
C TYR A 180 7.32 -5.48 7.89
N ASP A 181 7.00 -6.55 8.63
CA ASP A 181 5.90 -7.48 8.35
C ASP A 181 4.48 -6.88 8.57
N GLY A 182 4.35 -5.69 9.18
CA GLY A 182 3.07 -5.13 9.67
C GLY A 182 2.14 -4.41 8.67
N ALA A 183 2.18 -4.71 7.37
CA ALA A 183 1.31 -4.04 6.38
C ALA A 183 -0.16 -4.56 6.38
N GLY A 184 -0.37 -5.79 6.86
CA GLY A 184 -1.67 -6.45 6.96
C GLY A 184 -1.49 -7.84 7.58
N ALA A 185 -2.57 -8.45 8.09
CA ALA A 185 -2.50 -9.73 8.82
C ALA A 185 -1.90 -10.90 8.02
N ASP A 186 -1.94 -10.83 6.67
CA ASP A 186 -1.41 -11.86 5.76
C ASP A 186 -0.32 -11.31 4.81
N GLU A 187 0.08 -10.04 4.97
CA GLU A 187 1.05 -9.38 4.09
C GLU A 187 2.44 -9.40 4.74
N ALA A 188 2.99 -10.56 5.08
CA ALA A 188 4.37 -10.64 5.60
C ALA A 188 5.40 -10.32 4.50
N VAL A 189 6.51 -9.66 4.83
CA VAL A 189 7.60 -9.39 3.88
C VAL A 189 8.28 -10.71 3.53
N PRO A 190 8.35 -11.09 2.25
CA PRO A 190 8.86 -12.41 1.87
C PRO A 190 10.36 -12.55 2.16
N PHE A 191 11.13 -11.48 1.97
CA PHE A 191 12.56 -11.43 2.27
C PHE A 191 13.01 -9.99 2.50
N LEU A 192 14.08 -9.84 3.28
CA LEU A 192 14.76 -8.57 3.48
C LEU A 192 16.01 -8.52 2.60
N ARG A 193 16.24 -7.38 1.95
CA ARG A 193 17.44 -7.15 1.16
C ARG A 193 18.33 -6.13 1.87
N PRO A 194 19.65 -6.35 1.98
CA PRO A 194 20.56 -5.28 2.37
C PRO A 194 20.41 -4.09 1.42
N LEU A 195 20.47 -2.87 1.95
CA LEU A 195 20.42 -1.66 1.12
C LEU A 195 21.58 -1.68 0.11
N ARG A 196 21.27 -1.35 -1.14
CA ARG A 196 22.25 -1.25 -2.23
C ARG A 196 22.70 0.20 -2.34
N ASN A 197 23.98 0.43 -2.58
CA ASN A 197 24.58 1.76 -2.83
C ASN A 197 24.51 2.75 -1.65
N VAL A 198 24.47 2.28 -0.40
CA VAL A 198 24.66 3.18 0.75
C VAL A 198 26.11 3.66 0.73
N SER A 199 26.33 4.93 0.42
CA SER A 199 27.68 5.50 0.47
C SER A 199 28.12 5.68 1.93
N GLU A 200 29.42 5.59 2.21
CA GLU A 200 29.94 5.85 3.56
C GLU A 200 29.57 7.26 4.06
N ALA A 201 29.43 8.23 3.14
CA ALA A 201 28.94 9.56 3.43
C ALA A 201 27.47 9.58 3.91
N GLU A 202 26.62 8.71 3.36
CA GLU A 202 25.22 8.54 3.79
C GLU A 202 25.16 7.92 5.20
N ILE A 203 26.05 6.97 5.49
CA ILE A 203 26.20 6.36 6.83
C ILE A 203 26.64 7.43 7.84
N VAL A 204 27.68 8.21 7.51
CA VAL A 204 28.23 9.25 8.40
C VAL A 204 27.24 10.40 8.61
N ALA A 205 26.55 10.87 7.56
CA ALA A 205 25.56 11.94 7.67
C ALA A 205 24.36 11.51 8.52
N ALA A 206 23.88 10.29 8.34
CA ALA A 206 22.80 9.74 9.13
C ALA A 206 23.22 9.54 10.60
N GLU A 207 24.45 9.06 10.87
CA GLU A 207 24.98 8.96 12.24
C GLU A 207 25.18 10.32 12.90
N ALA A 208 25.64 11.34 12.17
CA ALA A 208 25.85 12.69 12.67
C ALA A 208 24.53 13.37 13.05
N ALA A 209 23.48 13.20 12.23
CA ALA A 209 22.15 13.75 12.51
C ALA A 209 21.48 13.16 13.76
N TRP A 210 21.95 12.01 14.25
CA TRP A 210 21.40 11.33 15.43
C TRP A 210 22.22 11.46 16.71
N ARG A 211 23.43 12.01 16.63
CA ARG A 211 24.17 12.40 17.82
C ARG A 211 23.75 13.82 18.21
N CYS A 212 22.67 13.93 18.96
CA CYS A 212 22.45 15.09 19.83
C CYS A 212 23.55 15.15 20.90
#